data_AF-A0A950ZU47-F1
#
_entry.id   AF-A0A950ZU47-F1
#
_cell.length_a   1.000
_cell.length_b   1.000
_cell.length_c   1.000
_cell.angle_alpha   90.00
_cell.angle_beta   90.00
_cell.angle_gamma   90.00
#
_symmetry.space_group_name_H-M   'P 1'
#
loop_
_entity.id
_entity.type
_entity.pdbx_description
1 polymer ?
#
loop_
_entity_poly.entity_id
_entity_poly.type
_entity_poly.pdbx_seq_one_letter_code
_entity_poly.pdbx_strand_id
1 'polypeptide(L)'
;VCPGTFPNCSTAIGMTWGVRLADGYLSGVPHRLSVLPMLRTELHDIRYTDPSLLEKAWRTLSFLNVRQAFVVDRDLYMNSDPSVPREVTLIANPSSYVYPRAYFASATRAVDAAGDEQAVQDELSACDPTCDGLLHQPFAVDYVEGGQDATYDASGEPTWSGGGDRLAFDFPASPEPRFLVVNELWDPGWTALVGDQQVAVQPTNVAMRGVLVPPGASHVQLVYRSLLWWAWWYTLVAALLLAVCVFVVWKRTNANQPGTHHADSAAMVFGGYSRDTAANVG
;
A
#
# COMPACT_ATOMS: atom_id res chain seq x y z
N VAL A 1 6.31 12.62 6.71
CA VAL A 1 5.45 11.57 7.29
C VAL A 1 4.03 11.77 6.79
N CYS A 2 3.43 10.74 6.22
CA CYS A 2 2.04 10.84 5.77
C CYS A 2 1.06 10.75 6.94
N PRO A 3 -0.01 11.57 6.97
CA PRO A 3 -1.02 11.48 8.02
C PRO A 3 -1.75 10.14 7.90
N GLY A 4 -1.91 9.43 9.02
CA GLY A 4 -2.51 8.07 9.06
C GLY A 4 -3.97 7.98 8.56
N THR A 5 -4.60 9.10 8.21
CA THR A 5 -5.97 9.19 7.71
C THR A 5 -6.08 9.17 6.19
N PHE A 6 -4.97 9.22 5.44
CA PHE A 6 -5.02 9.24 3.97
C PHE A 6 -5.00 7.83 3.35
N PRO A 7 -6.00 7.47 2.53
CA PRO A 7 -6.16 6.12 1.98
C PRO A 7 -5.10 5.72 0.93
N ASN A 8 -4.33 6.68 0.42
CA ASN A 8 -3.33 6.47 -0.66
C ASN A 8 -1.88 6.55 -0.17
N CYS A 9 -1.64 6.37 1.13
CA CYS A 9 -0.28 6.30 1.69
C CYS A 9 0.37 4.92 1.51
N SER A 10 -0.21 4.05 0.68
CA SER A 10 0.35 2.75 0.37
C SER A 10 1.37 2.88 -0.76
N THR A 11 2.45 2.11 -0.65
CA THR A 11 3.51 1.95 -1.67
C THR A 11 3.01 1.33 -2.98
N ALA A 12 1.68 1.11 -3.11
CA ALA A 12 1.03 0.47 -4.24
C ALA A 12 1.29 1.16 -5.58
N ILE A 13 1.50 2.48 -5.60
CA ILE A 13 1.83 3.18 -6.85
C ILE A 13 3.20 2.71 -7.35
N GLY A 14 4.25 2.73 -6.53
CA GLY A 14 5.58 2.23 -6.94
C GLY A 14 5.58 0.76 -7.38
N MET A 15 4.78 -0.08 -6.72
CA MET A 15 4.61 -1.49 -7.10
C MET A 15 3.90 -1.67 -8.44
N THR A 16 2.89 -0.84 -8.76
CA THR A 16 2.14 -0.90 -10.03
C THR A 16 3.04 -0.66 -11.24
N TRP A 17 4.06 0.19 -11.08
CA TRP A 17 5.00 0.55 -12.16
C TRP A 17 6.28 -0.29 -12.17
N GLY A 18 6.39 -1.31 -11.30
CA GLY A 18 7.59 -2.15 -11.19
C GLY A 18 8.83 -1.39 -10.71
N VAL A 19 8.68 -0.18 -10.18
CA VAL A 19 9.78 0.66 -9.71
C VAL A 19 9.97 0.43 -8.22
N ARG A 20 10.96 -0.38 -7.86
CA ARG A 20 11.46 -0.49 -6.48
C ARG A 20 12.47 0.62 -6.23
N LEU A 21 12.00 1.76 -5.74
CA LEU A 21 12.85 2.74 -5.11
C LEU A 21 12.44 2.81 -3.65
N ALA A 22 13.41 2.92 -2.74
CA ALA A 22 13.14 3.42 -1.38
C ALA A 22 12.53 4.84 -1.42
N ASP A 23 12.66 5.48 -2.60
CA ASP A 23 12.42 6.88 -2.94
C ASP A 23 11.04 7.14 -3.57
N GLY A 24 10.01 6.37 -3.19
CA GLY A 24 8.72 6.29 -3.88
C GLY A 24 8.23 7.60 -4.52
N TYR A 25 8.19 7.66 -5.85
CA TYR A 25 7.52 8.76 -6.54
C TYR A 25 6.06 8.80 -6.06
N LEU A 26 5.72 9.86 -5.32
CA LEU A 26 4.38 10.43 -5.09
C LEU A 26 3.61 10.12 -3.79
N SER A 27 4.17 9.52 -2.73
CA SER A 27 3.36 9.31 -1.51
C SER A 27 4.06 9.46 -0.16
N GLY A 28 5.30 9.94 -0.10
CA GLY A 28 6.03 10.15 1.16
C GLY A 28 6.33 8.86 1.95
N VAL A 29 6.99 9.00 3.10
CA VAL A 29 7.36 7.84 3.94
C VAL A 29 6.17 7.38 4.81
N PRO A 30 5.81 6.08 4.78
CA PRO A 30 4.77 5.49 5.63
C PRO A 30 5.03 5.70 7.12
N HIS A 31 3.95 5.92 7.89
CA HIS A 31 4.06 6.14 9.35
C HIS A 31 4.84 5.02 10.05
N ARG A 32 4.54 3.76 9.71
CA ARG A 32 5.21 2.55 10.21
C ARG A 32 6.74 2.56 10.03
N LEU A 33 7.28 3.23 9.00
CA LEU A 33 8.73 3.39 8.85
C LEU A 33 9.27 4.63 9.58
N SER A 34 8.46 5.68 9.72
CA SER A 34 8.87 6.93 10.37
C SER A 34 9.09 6.82 11.88
N VAL A 35 8.53 5.79 12.52
CA VAL A 35 8.65 5.54 13.95
C VAL A 35 9.92 4.76 14.30
N LEU A 36 10.63 4.20 13.31
CA LEU A 36 11.85 3.43 13.55
C LEU A 36 13.02 4.38 13.88
N PRO A 37 13.85 4.06 14.88
CA PRO A 37 14.94 4.92 15.32
C PRO A 37 16.03 5.06 14.24
N MET A 38 16.66 6.23 14.17
CA MET A 38 17.77 6.56 13.25
C MET A 38 17.44 6.40 11.75
N LEU A 39 16.17 6.20 11.41
CA LEU A 39 15.68 6.16 10.05
C LEU A 39 15.42 7.60 9.57
N ARG A 40 16.40 8.16 8.87
CA ARG A 40 16.33 9.53 8.36
C ARG A 40 15.46 9.54 7.12
N THR A 41 14.20 9.86 7.34
CA THR A 41 13.17 9.92 6.31
C THR A 41 12.99 11.38 5.91
N GLU A 42 13.49 11.75 4.73
CA GLU A 42 13.14 13.04 4.13
C GLU A 42 11.82 12.90 3.36
N LEU A 43 11.42 13.91 2.59
CA LEU A 43 10.12 13.92 1.89
C LEU A 43 9.89 12.65 1.06
N HIS A 44 10.94 12.08 0.48
CA HIS A 44 10.83 10.94 -0.44
C HIS A 44 11.85 9.81 -0.23
N ASP A 45 13.06 10.03 0.34
CA ASP A 45 14.11 9.01 0.50
C ASP A 45 14.54 8.72 1.96
N ILE A 46 15.27 7.61 2.09
CA ILE A 46 16.15 7.32 3.22
C ILE A 46 17.57 7.68 2.79
N ARG A 47 18.05 8.85 3.23
CA ARG A 47 19.36 9.39 2.86
C ARG A 47 20.18 9.74 4.09
N TYR A 48 21.47 9.45 4.00
CA TYR A 48 22.47 9.85 4.98
C TYR A 48 23.51 10.72 4.28
N THR A 49 23.42 12.04 4.47
CA THR A 49 24.40 13.00 3.92
C THR A 49 25.66 13.10 4.77
N ASP A 50 25.61 12.60 6.00
CA ASP A 50 26.72 12.56 6.96
C ASP A 50 27.03 11.09 7.28
N PRO A 51 28.26 10.61 7.01
CA PRO A 51 28.66 9.23 7.32
C PRO A 51 28.45 8.83 8.78
N SER A 52 28.62 9.76 9.72
CA SER A 52 28.43 9.48 11.15
C SER A 52 26.97 9.18 11.52
N LEU A 53 26.02 9.64 10.71
CA LEU A 53 24.60 9.31 10.88
C LEU A 53 24.29 7.91 10.31
N LEU A 54 24.94 7.53 9.21
CA LEU A 54 24.82 6.17 8.66
C LEU A 54 25.35 5.14 9.65
N GLU A 55 26.48 5.42 10.31
CA GLU A 55 27.04 4.55 11.35
C GLU A 55 26.05 4.23 12.47
N LYS A 56 25.25 5.22 12.89
CA LYS A 56 24.21 5.06 13.92
C LYS A 56 22.96 4.35 13.44
N ALA A 57 22.75 4.27 12.12
CA ALA A 57 21.55 3.69 11.53
C ALA A 57 21.69 2.19 11.21
N TRP A 58 22.91 1.64 11.25
CA TRP A 58 23.16 0.26 10.80
C TRP A 58 22.28 -0.78 11.50
N ARG A 59 22.03 -0.67 12.81
CA ARG A 59 21.10 -1.57 13.51
C ARG A 59 19.70 -1.57 12.90
N THR A 60 19.11 -0.40 12.69
CA THR A 60 17.78 -0.27 12.07
C THR A 60 17.80 -0.74 10.61
N LEU A 61 18.87 -0.43 9.86
CA LEU A 61 19.03 -0.88 8.48
C LEU A 61 19.18 -2.42 8.39
N SER A 62 19.87 -3.05 9.34
CA SER A 62 19.97 -4.51 9.46
C SER A 62 18.63 -5.15 9.77
N PHE A 63 17.83 -4.52 10.63
CA PHE A 63 16.46 -4.93 10.90
C PHE A 63 15.57 -4.85 9.66
N LEU A 64 15.81 -3.91 8.74
CA LEU A 64 15.11 -3.80 7.45
C LEU A 64 15.77 -4.56 6.29
N ASN A 65 16.62 -5.55 6.56
CA ASN A 65 17.31 -6.36 5.54
C ASN A 65 18.16 -5.54 4.54
N VAL A 66 18.70 -4.41 4.96
CA VAL A 66 19.62 -3.63 4.14
C VAL A 66 21.01 -4.25 4.25
N ARG A 67 21.48 -4.87 3.17
CA ARG A 67 22.80 -5.53 3.14
C ARG A 67 23.94 -4.61 2.73
N GLN A 68 23.62 -3.58 1.95
CA GLN A 68 24.60 -2.68 1.35
C GLN A 68 24.00 -1.29 1.21
N ALA A 69 24.84 -0.26 1.32
CA ALA A 69 24.53 1.10 0.94
C ALA A 69 25.40 1.51 -0.25
N PHE A 70 24.83 2.29 -1.17
CA PHE A 70 25.54 2.85 -2.32
C PHE A 70 25.87 4.31 -2.01
N VAL A 71 27.11 4.72 -2.22
CA VAL A 71 27.48 6.13 -2.13
C VAL A 71 27.14 6.79 -3.46
N VAL A 72 26.26 7.78 -3.41
CA VAL A 72 25.86 8.55 -4.59
C VAL A 72 26.60 9.88 -4.57
N ASP A 73 27.57 10.04 -5.47
CA ASP A 73 28.20 11.34 -5.70
C ASP A 73 27.28 12.30 -6.48
N ARG A 74 27.68 13.56 -6.59
CA ARG A 74 26.86 14.60 -7.25
C ARG A 74 26.60 14.28 -8.72
N ASP A 75 27.55 13.69 -9.42
CA ASP A 75 27.44 13.47 -10.86
C ASP A 75 26.56 12.26 -11.19
N LEU A 76 26.65 11.21 -10.36
CA LEU A 76 25.73 10.08 -10.36
C LEU A 76 24.31 10.55 -10.02
N TYR A 77 24.17 11.41 -9.01
CA TYR A 77 22.88 11.96 -8.57
C TYR A 77 22.22 12.85 -9.63
N MET A 78 22.98 13.78 -10.21
CA MET A 78 22.47 14.74 -11.19
C MET A 78 22.44 14.19 -12.62
N ASN A 79 22.96 12.98 -12.83
CA ASN A 79 23.17 12.38 -14.14
C ASN A 79 23.85 13.35 -15.13
N SER A 80 24.83 14.11 -14.63
CA SER A 80 25.43 15.27 -15.32
C SER A 80 26.39 14.88 -16.44
N ASP A 81 27.03 13.71 -16.36
CA ASP A 81 27.96 13.23 -17.39
C ASP A 81 27.74 11.73 -17.69
N PRO A 82 27.15 11.38 -18.85
CA PRO A 82 26.96 9.99 -19.27
C PRO A 82 28.23 9.32 -19.83
N SER A 83 29.33 10.07 -20.01
CA SER A 83 30.54 9.58 -20.68
C SER A 83 31.65 9.09 -19.72
N VAL A 84 31.54 9.39 -18.42
CA VAL A 84 32.49 8.94 -17.41
C VAL A 84 32.07 7.57 -16.85
N PRO A 85 32.93 6.53 -16.88
CA PRO A 85 32.70 5.29 -16.15
C PRO A 85 32.56 5.62 -14.66
N ARG A 86 31.38 5.36 -14.08
CA ARG A 86 31.09 5.70 -12.69
C ARG A 86 31.50 4.52 -11.80
N GLU A 87 32.57 4.69 -11.03
CA GLU A 87 32.86 3.77 -9.94
C GLU A 87 31.83 4.00 -8.82
N VAL A 88 31.00 2.99 -8.59
CA VAL A 88 30.00 3.03 -7.53
C VAL A 88 30.62 2.45 -6.27
N THR A 89 30.73 3.28 -5.22
CA THR A 89 31.24 2.81 -3.93
C THR A 89 30.11 2.10 -3.17
N LEU A 90 30.37 0.85 -2.78
CA LEU A 90 29.50 0.03 -1.98
C LEU A 90 30.02 -0.05 -0.55
N ILE A 91 29.16 0.25 0.41
CA ILE A 91 29.42 0.04 1.83
C ILE A 91 28.60 -1.18 2.26
N ALA A 92 29.28 -2.26 2.64
CA ALA A 92 28.63 -3.43 3.20
C ALA A 92 28.07 -3.11 4.60
N ASN A 93 26.90 -3.67 4.94
CA ASN A 93 26.37 -3.56 6.28
C ASN A 93 27.33 -4.26 7.27
N PRO A 94 27.86 -3.55 8.28
CA PRO A 94 28.83 -4.09 9.22
C PRO A 94 28.22 -4.98 10.31
N SER A 95 26.90 -5.05 10.43
CA SER A 95 26.22 -5.88 11.42
C SER A 95 26.49 -7.36 11.16
N SER A 96 26.77 -8.13 12.23
CA SER A 96 26.97 -9.58 12.10
C SER A 96 25.66 -10.32 11.83
N TYR A 97 24.51 -9.69 12.12
CA TYR A 97 23.20 -10.20 11.78
C TYR A 97 22.42 -9.16 10.97
N VAL A 98 21.93 -9.57 9.81
CA VAL A 98 21.01 -8.81 8.96
C VAL A 98 19.78 -9.67 8.75
N TYR A 99 18.60 -9.15 9.08
CA TYR A 99 17.36 -9.89 8.93
C TYR A 99 17.20 -10.37 7.48
N PRO A 100 16.82 -11.63 7.24
CA PRO A 100 16.52 -12.09 5.89
C PRO A 100 15.21 -11.47 5.39
N ARG A 101 14.94 -11.62 4.10
CA ARG A 101 13.69 -11.12 3.50
C ARG A 101 12.47 -11.87 4.03
N ALA A 102 12.63 -13.15 4.33
CA ALA A 102 11.63 -13.97 4.97
C ALA A 102 12.29 -14.98 5.91
N TYR A 103 11.62 -15.28 7.03
CA TYR A 103 12.05 -16.25 8.02
C TYR A 103 10.84 -16.77 8.81
N PHE A 104 11.02 -17.84 9.57
CA PHE A 104 10.05 -18.28 10.55
C PHE A 104 10.41 -17.74 11.94
N ALA A 105 9.46 -17.05 12.58
CA ALA A 105 9.59 -16.61 13.96
C ALA A 105 9.59 -17.81 14.91
N SER A 106 10.43 -17.79 15.94
CA SER A 106 10.43 -18.81 17.00
C SER A 106 9.35 -18.55 18.06
N ALA A 107 8.99 -17.29 18.27
CA ALA A 107 7.97 -16.88 19.20
C ALA A 107 7.34 -15.55 18.78
N THR A 108 6.05 -15.40 19.03
CA THR A 108 5.34 -14.14 18.83
C THR A 108 4.77 -13.61 20.13
N ARG A 109 4.67 -12.28 20.22
CA ARG A 109 3.95 -11.57 21.27
C ARG A 109 2.84 -10.73 20.64
N ALA A 110 1.61 -10.96 21.09
CA ALA A 110 0.46 -10.16 20.70
C ALA A 110 0.54 -8.77 21.33
N VAL A 111 0.42 -7.75 20.49
CA VAL A 111 0.43 -6.35 20.90
C VAL A 111 -0.66 -5.58 20.13
N ASP A 112 -0.97 -4.37 20.58
CA ASP A 112 -1.65 -3.39 19.74
C ASP A 112 -0.61 -2.57 18.93
N ALA A 113 -1.08 -1.70 18.04
CA ALA A 113 -0.19 -0.93 17.17
C ALA A 113 0.80 -0.05 17.95
N ALA A 114 0.35 0.61 19.03
CA ALA A 114 1.21 1.44 19.86
C ALA A 114 2.25 0.61 20.63
N GLY A 115 1.85 -0.57 21.13
CA GLY A 115 2.72 -1.52 21.79
C GLY A 115 3.78 -2.11 20.85
N ASP A 116 3.44 -2.39 19.60
CA ASP A 116 4.39 -2.83 18.56
C ASP A 116 5.46 -1.76 18.30
N GLU A 117 5.02 -0.51 18.09
CA GLU A 117 5.92 0.63 17.87
C GLU A 117 6.89 0.83 19.04
N GLN A 118 6.38 0.83 20.27
CA GLN A 118 7.21 1.01 21.46
C GLN A 118 8.21 -0.15 21.61
N ALA A 119 7.74 -1.39 21.47
CA ALA A 119 8.58 -2.57 21.67
C ALA A 119 9.72 -2.65 20.65
N VAL A 120 9.44 -2.38 19.37
CA VAL A 120 10.48 -2.36 18.34
C VAL A 120 11.45 -1.19 18.52
N GLN A 121 10.97 -0.01 18.96
CA GLN A 121 11.85 1.10 19.30
C GLN A 121 12.79 0.75 20.45
N ASP A 122 12.28 0.07 21.49
CA ASP A 122 13.07 -0.37 22.64
C ASP A 122 14.13 -1.38 22.21
N GLU A 123 13.76 -2.40 21.43
CA GLU A 123 14.70 -3.42 20.92
C GLU A 123 15.79 -2.81 20.02
N LEU A 124 15.45 -1.86 19.16
CA LEU A 124 16.40 -1.20 18.27
C LEU A 124 17.28 -0.18 19.00
N SER A 125 16.84 0.32 20.16
CA SER A 125 17.61 1.25 20.99
C SER A 125 18.39 0.55 22.12
N ALA A 126 18.14 -0.75 22.34
CA ALA A 126 18.74 -1.52 23.41
C ALA A 126 20.26 -1.70 23.24
N CYS A 127 20.97 -1.80 24.36
CA CYS A 127 22.41 -2.08 24.42
C CYS A 127 22.67 -3.57 24.68
N ASP A 128 22.16 -4.45 23.81
CA ASP A 128 22.34 -5.90 23.94
C ASP A 128 22.69 -6.51 22.57
N PRO A 129 23.83 -7.22 22.44
CA PRO A 129 24.85 -7.49 23.46
C PRO A 129 25.86 -6.35 23.67
N THR A 130 25.94 -5.40 22.72
CA THR A 130 26.89 -4.29 22.70
C THR A 130 26.16 -2.97 22.45
N CYS A 131 26.80 -1.85 22.82
CA CYS A 131 26.32 -0.50 22.52
C CYS A 131 26.99 0.09 21.26
N ASP A 132 27.34 -0.73 20.27
CA ASP A 132 28.04 -0.28 19.05
C ASP A 132 27.07 0.16 17.93
N GLY A 133 25.76 0.09 18.17
CA GLY A 133 24.75 0.47 17.19
C GLY A 133 24.62 -0.53 16.03
N LEU A 134 25.09 -1.76 16.21
CA LEU A 134 24.95 -2.87 15.26
C LEU A 134 23.94 -3.90 15.75
N LEU A 135 23.43 -4.71 14.81
CA LEU A 135 22.57 -5.85 15.13
C LEU A 135 23.39 -7.14 15.11
N HIS A 136 23.46 -7.82 16.26
CA HIS A 136 24.24 -9.04 16.40
C HIS A 136 23.42 -10.33 16.39
N GLN A 137 22.14 -10.22 16.72
CA GLN A 137 21.21 -11.34 16.85
C GLN A 137 19.81 -10.87 16.47
N PRO A 138 18.91 -11.78 16.04
CA PRO A 138 17.50 -11.45 15.89
C PRO A 138 16.89 -11.12 17.26
N PHE A 139 15.75 -10.45 17.24
CA PHE A 139 14.89 -10.29 18.40
C PHE A 139 14.47 -11.68 18.92
N ALA A 140 14.34 -11.79 20.25
CA ALA A 140 13.93 -13.04 20.88
C ALA A 140 12.46 -13.39 20.60
N VAL A 141 11.63 -12.37 20.33
CA VAL A 141 10.22 -12.49 20.00
C VAL A 141 9.88 -11.51 18.88
N ASP A 142 8.95 -11.91 18.01
CA ASP A 142 8.35 -11.03 17.01
C ASP A 142 7.03 -10.45 17.55
N TYR A 143 6.86 -9.13 17.44
CA TYR A 143 5.69 -8.42 17.94
C TYR A 143 4.62 -8.40 16.85
N VAL A 144 3.39 -8.85 17.15
CA VAL A 144 2.33 -9.06 16.16
C VAL A 144 1.06 -8.33 16.58
N GLU A 145 0.58 -7.42 15.73
CA GLU A 145 -0.65 -6.69 15.96
C GLU A 145 -1.88 -7.61 15.88
N GLY A 146 -2.64 -7.70 16.98
CA GLY A 146 -3.84 -8.54 17.04
C GLY A 146 -3.57 -10.04 16.88
N GLY A 147 -2.32 -10.47 17.13
CA GLY A 147 -1.87 -11.85 17.08
C GLY A 147 -2.17 -12.66 18.35
N GLN A 148 -1.38 -13.72 18.57
CA GLN A 148 -1.42 -14.53 19.78
C GLN A 148 -0.01 -14.70 20.34
N ASP A 149 0.11 -14.81 21.65
CA ASP A 149 1.35 -15.22 22.30
C ASP A 149 1.54 -16.72 22.06
N ALA A 150 2.59 -17.09 21.33
CA ALA A 150 2.83 -18.46 20.93
C ALA A 150 4.29 -18.72 20.58
N THR A 151 4.70 -19.97 20.70
CA THR A 151 5.97 -20.47 20.17
C THR A 151 5.72 -21.30 18.93
N TYR A 152 6.64 -21.25 17.98
CA TYR A 152 6.53 -21.90 16.69
C TYR A 152 7.82 -22.62 16.30
N ASP A 153 7.69 -23.56 15.38
CA ASP A 153 8.85 -24.11 14.70
C ASP A 153 9.48 -23.05 13.80
N ALA A 154 10.73 -22.68 14.10
CA ALA A 154 11.49 -21.70 13.32
C ALA A 154 12.35 -22.34 12.21
N SER A 155 12.23 -23.66 12.00
CA SER A 155 13.06 -24.39 11.06
C SER A 155 12.57 -24.32 9.61
N GLY A 156 13.53 -24.49 8.70
CA GLY A 156 13.32 -24.40 7.26
C GLY A 156 13.51 -22.99 6.75
N GLU A 157 14.37 -22.80 5.76
CA GLU A 157 14.59 -21.50 5.15
C GLU A 157 13.56 -21.28 4.02
N PRO A 158 12.73 -20.22 4.09
CA PRO A 158 11.80 -19.90 3.02
C PRO A 158 12.55 -19.43 1.78
N THR A 159 12.31 -20.09 0.66
CA THR A 159 12.66 -19.55 -0.66
C THR A 159 11.49 -18.74 -1.19
N TRP A 160 11.75 -17.75 -2.04
CA TRP A 160 10.70 -16.87 -2.54
C TRP A 160 10.83 -16.59 -4.02
N SER A 161 9.69 -16.32 -4.65
CA SER A 161 9.59 -15.88 -6.04
C SER A 161 8.50 -14.83 -6.21
N GLY A 162 8.50 -14.15 -7.36
CA GLY A 162 7.56 -13.07 -7.66
C GLY A 162 8.03 -11.68 -7.20
N GLY A 163 7.10 -10.74 -7.19
CA GLY A 163 7.33 -9.33 -6.88
C GLY A 163 6.08 -8.49 -7.14
N GLY A 164 6.11 -7.23 -6.70
CA GLY A 164 4.98 -6.32 -6.85
C GLY A 164 3.79 -6.76 -6.00
N ASP A 165 2.69 -7.10 -6.64
CA ASP A 165 1.41 -7.48 -6.03
C ASP A 165 1.31 -8.96 -5.65
N ARG A 166 2.28 -9.80 -6.02
CA ARG A 166 2.29 -11.23 -5.69
C ARG A 166 3.65 -11.73 -5.27
N LEU A 167 3.71 -12.43 -4.14
CA LEU A 167 4.91 -13.12 -3.65
C LEU A 167 4.54 -14.54 -3.29
N ALA A 168 5.36 -15.50 -3.67
CA ALA A 168 5.21 -16.90 -3.31
C ALA A 168 6.41 -17.32 -2.46
N PHE A 169 6.14 -18.12 -1.41
CA PHE A 169 7.13 -18.65 -0.49
C PHE A 169 7.01 -20.17 -0.43
N ASP A 170 8.12 -20.85 -0.66
CA ASP A 170 8.22 -22.31 -0.62
C ASP A 170 9.21 -22.74 0.45
N PHE A 171 8.84 -23.75 1.24
CA PHE A 171 9.62 -24.23 2.38
C PHE A 171 9.28 -25.69 2.73
N PRO A 172 10.17 -26.44 3.40
CA PRO A 172 9.87 -27.81 3.84
C PRO A 172 8.67 -27.83 4.79
N ALA A 173 7.75 -28.80 4.66
CA ALA A 173 6.62 -28.94 5.58
C ALA A 173 7.09 -29.29 7.00
N SER A 174 6.36 -28.80 8.01
CA SER A 174 6.60 -29.08 9.44
C SER A 174 5.35 -29.66 10.10
N PRO A 175 5.47 -30.60 11.04
CA PRO A 175 4.33 -31.08 11.83
C PRO A 175 3.83 -30.06 12.86
N GLU A 176 4.59 -28.99 13.11
CA GLU A 176 4.25 -27.92 14.04
C GLU A 176 3.79 -26.66 13.29
N PRO A 177 2.96 -25.80 13.91
CA PRO A 177 2.61 -24.53 13.32
C PRO A 177 3.85 -23.64 13.21
N ARG A 178 3.87 -22.78 12.18
CA ARG A 178 4.96 -21.83 11.94
C ARG A 178 4.42 -20.44 11.73
N PHE A 179 5.23 -19.43 12.00
CA PHE A 179 4.85 -18.04 11.75
C PHE A 179 5.83 -17.41 10.77
N LEU A 180 5.41 -17.27 9.52
CA LEU A 180 6.21 -16.68 8.46
C LEU A 180 6.22 -15.17 8.61
N VAL A 181 7.40 -14.59 8.79
CA VAL A 181 7.60 -13.15 8.75
C VAL A 181 8.26 -12.79 7.41
N VAL A 182 7.70 -11.78 6.75
CA VAL A 182 8.23 -11.22 5.50
C VAL A 182 8.60 -9.76 5.75
N ASN A 183 9.91 -9.49 5.69
CA ASN A 183 10.52 -8.19 5.96
C ASN A 183 10.34 -7.22 4.79
N GLU A 184 9.10 -6.78 4.63
CA GLU A 184 8.63 -5.83 3.63
C GLU A 184 7.37 -5.16 4.18
N LEU A 185 7.14 -3.92 3.74
CA LEU A 185 6.08 -3.07 4.28
C LEU A 185 4.69 -3.74 4.23
N TRP A 186 4.05 -3.81 5.38
CA TRP A 186 2.67 -4.23 5.56
C TRP A 186 1.69 -3.15 5.06
N ASP A 187 0.58 -3.63 4.51
CA ASP A 187 -0.56 -2.84 4.07
C ASP A 187 -1.83 -3.69 4.23
N PRO A 188 -2.97 -3.11 4.63
CA PRO A 188 -4.22 -3.86 4.81
C PRO A 188 -4.74 -4.53 3.52
N GLY A 189 -4.25 -4.13 2.34
CA GLY A 189 -4.57 -4.78 1.07
C GLY A 189 -3.92 -6.16 0.87
N TRP A 190 -2.98 -6.56 1.72
CA TRP A 190 -2.35 -7.88 1.63
C TRP A 190 -3.23 -9.00 2.18
N THR A 191 -3.27 -10.11 1.45
CA THR A 191 -3.92 -11.37 1.85
C THR A 191 -2.97 -12.52 1.59
N ALA A 192 -3.06 -13.59 2.38
CA ALA A 192 -2.26 -14.79 2.20
C ALA A 192 -3.14 -15.98 1.84
N LEU A 193 -2.62 -16.86 0.99
CA LEU A 193 -3.19 -18.16 0.65
C LEU A 193 -2.21 -19.23 1.15
N VAL A 194 -2.67 -20.12 2.01
CA VAL A 194 -1.89 -21.25 2.52
C VAL A 194 -2.64 -22.53 2.15
N GLY A 195 -2.13 -23.21 1.11
CA GLY A 195 -2.95 -24.18 0.37
C GLY A 195 -4.18 -23.50 -0.23
N ASP A 196 -5.37 -24.05 0.03
CA ASP A 196 -6.65 -23.52 -0.44
C ASP A 196 -7.31 -22.52 0.54
N GLN A 197 -6.67 -22.24 1.67
CA GLN A 197 -7.24 -21.38 2.71
C GLN A 197 -6.68 -19.98 2.64
N GLN A 198 -7.57 -18.99 2.56
CA GLN A 198 -7.20 -17.59 2.71
C GLN A 198 -7.05 -17.26 4.20
N VAL A 199 -5.89 -16.73 4.57
CA VAL A 199 -5.56 -16.29 5.93
C VAL A 199 -5.21 -14.81 5.94
N ALA A 200 -5.39 -14.18 7.10
CA ALA A 200 -5.06 -12.78 7.30
C ALA A 200 -3.54 -12.56 7.30
N VAL A 201 -3.09 -11.43 6.77
CA VAL A 201 -1.71 -10.96 6.89
C VAL A 201 -1.64 -9.94 8.01
N GLN A 202 -0.94 -10.29 9.08
CA GLN A 202 -0.84 -9.46 10.27
C GLN A 202 0.31 -8.45 10.13
N PRO A 203 0.17 -7.22 10.65
CA PRO A 203 1.33 -6.37 10.90
C PRO A 203 2.24 -7.06 11.92
N THR A 204 3.54 -7.03 11.66
CA THR A 204 4.55 -7.64 12.53
C THR A 204 5.77 -6.76 12.60
N ASN A 205 6.33 -6.57 13.79
CA ASN A 205 7.47 -5.71 14.05
C ASN A 205 7.35 -4.35 13.34
N VAL A 206 6.21 -3.69 13.55
CA VAL A 206 5.79 -2.39 13.01
C VAL A 206 5.54 -2.35 11.51
N ALA A 207 6.47 -2.85 10.70
CA ALA A 207 6.42 -2.67 9.25
C ALA A 207 6.34 -3.99 8.48
N MET A 208 6.65 -5.13 9.08
CA MET A 208 6.72 -6.41 8.38
C MET A 208 5.35 -7.08 8.27
N ARG A 209 5.27 -8.11 7.43
CA ARG A 209 4.06 -8.93 7.24
C ARG A 209 4.24 -10.27 7.94
N GLY A 210 3.31 -10.63 8.82
CA GLY A 210 3.24 -11.92 9.48
C GLY A 210 2.12 -12.79 8.92
N VAL A 211 2.39 -14.09 8.75
CA VAL A 211 1.41 -15.09 8.32
C VAL A 211 1.53 -16.34 9.18
N LEU A 212 0.43 -16.73 9.82
CA LEU A 212 0.34 -18.02 10.48
C LEU A 212 0.24 -19.14 9.44
N VAL A 213 1.20 -20.06 9.48
CA VAL A 213 1.31 -21.23 8.62
C VAL A 213 0.88 -22.46 9.42
N PRO A 214 -0.22 -23.13 9.05
CA PRO A 214 -0.68 -24.32 9.76
C PRO A 214 0.29 -25.51 9.56
N PRO A 215 0.26 -26.49 10.47
CA PRO A 215 1.00 -27.75 10.31
C PRO A 215 0.80 -28.39 8.93
N GLY A 216 1.87 -28.94 8.38
CA GLY A 216 1.89 -29.66 7.11
C GLY A 216 1.94 -28.78 5.87
N ALA A 217 1.72 -27.47 5.99
CA ALA A 217 1.84 -26.56 4.85
C ALA A 217 3.30 -26.35 4.44
N SER A 218 3.53 -26.21 3.14
CA SER A 218 4.85 -26.00 2.51
C SER A 218 4.90 -24.82 1.54
N HIS A 219 3.77 -24.11 1.38
CA HIS A 219 3.64 -23.02 0.41
C HIS A 219 2.73 -21.91 0.94
N VAL A 220 3.14 -20.66 0.77
CA VAL A 220 2.35 -19.46 1.07
C VAL A 220 2.40 -18.51 -0.10
N GLN A 221 1.24 -18.05 -0.57
CA GLN A 221 1.16 -16.99 -1.56
C GLN A 221 0.58 -15.71 -0.95
N LEU A 222 1.35 -14.63 -0.97
CA LEU A 222 0.86 -13.29 -0.68
C LEU A 222 0.31 -12.65 -1.95
N VAL A 223 -0.88 -12.08 -1.84
CA VAL A 223 -1.54 -11.34 -2.91
C VAL A 223 -2.01 -9.99 -2.39
N TYR A 224 -1.56 -8.93 -3.04
CA TYR A 224 -2.00 -7.57 -2.80
C TYR A 224 -3.27 -7.27 -3.59
N ARG A 225 -4.29 -6.76 -2.91
CA ARG A 225 -5.52 -6.28 -3.54
C ARG A 225 -5.68 -4.80 -3.21
N SER A 226 -5.38 -3.94 -4.19
CA SER A 226 -5.61 -2.50 -4.08
C SER A 226 -7.09 -2.19 -3.81
N LEU A 227 -7.38 -1.07 -3.14
CA LEU A 227 -8.75 -0.55 -2.98
C LEU A 227 -9.47 -0.36 -4.32
N LEU A 228 -8.73 -0.11 -5.41
CA LEU A 228 -9.28 -0.04 -6.77
C LEU A 228 -9.75 -1.40 -7.30
N TRP A 229 -9.48 -2.51 -6.60
CA TRP A 229 -10.13 -3.79 -6.87
C TRP A 229 -11.67 -3.69 -6.79
N TRP A 230 -12.19 -2.70 -6.05
CA TRP A 230 -13.61 -2.40 -5.93
C TRP A 230 -14.05 -1.22 -6.84
N ALA A 231 -13.15 -0.66 -7.65
CA ALA A 231 -13.42 0.47 -8.54
C ALA A 231 -14.64 0.24 -9.45
N TRP A 232 -14.80 -0.99 -9.95
CA TRP A 232 -15.94 -1.36 -10.78
C TRP A 232 -17.27 -1.21 -10.04
N TRP A 233 -17.34 -1.51 -8.74
CA TRP A 233 -18.54 -1.25 -7.94
C TRP A 233 -18.86 0.25 -7.86
N TYR A 234 -17.85 1.10 -7.64
CA TYR A 234 -18.05 2.55 -7.63
C TYR A 234 -18.52 3.08 -8.98
N THR A 235 -18.01 2.54 -10.09
CA THR A 235 -18.50 2.91 -11.43
C THR A 235 -19.94 2.49 -11.66
N LEU A 236 -20.35 1.31 -11.18
CA LEU A 236 -21.74 0.83 -11.28
C LEU A 236 -22.68 1.71 -10.46
N VAL A 237 -22.30 2.06 -9.23
CA VAL A 237 -23.09 2.95 -8.36
C VAL A 237 -23.21 4.35 -8.97
N ALA A 238 -22.11 4.91 -9.48
CA ALA A 238 -22.13 6.22 -10.15
C ALA A 238 -23.02 6.20 -11.40
N ALA A 239 -22.95 5.14 -12.21
CA ALA A 239 -23.81 4.97 -13.39
C ALA A 239 -25.29 4.85 -13.01
N LEU A 240 -25.61 4.12 -11.93
CA LEU A 240 -26.98 3.99 -11.42
C LEU A 240 -27.51 5.34 -10.93
N LEU A 241 -26.72 6.10 -10.16
CA LEU A 241 -27.09 7.44 -9.70
C LEU A 241 -27.33 8.39 -10.89
N LEU A 242 -26.46 8.35 -11.90
CA LEU A 242 -26.63 9.14 -13.13
C LEU A 242 -27.93 8.76 -13.86
N ALA A 243 -28.22 7.46 -13.99
CA ALA A 243 -29.45 6.99 -14.61
C ALA A 243 -30.71 7.46 -13.87
N VAL A 244 -30.68 7.43 -12.52
CA VAL A 244 -31.77 7.97 -11.69
C VAL A 244 -31.92 9.48 -11.89
N CYS A 245 -30.82 10.24 -11.90
CA CYS A 245 -30.84 11.68 -12.16
C CYS A 245 -31.45 11.99 -13.54
N VAL A 246 -31.02 11.29 -14.59
CA VAL A 246 -31.56 11.44 -15.95
C VAL A 246 -33.05 11.11 -15.99
N PHE A 247 -33.46 10.01 -15.34
CA PHE A 247 -34.87 9.62 -15.27
C PHE A 247 -35.75 10.66 -14.58
N VAL A 248 -35.29 11.23 -13.46
CA VAL A 248 -35.99 12.29 -12.72
C VAL A 248 -36.11 13.56 -13.57
N VAL A 249 -35.03 13.98 -14.24
CA VAL A 249 -35.04 15.14 -15.14
C VAL A 249 -36.00 14.90 -16.30
N TRP A 250 -35.92 13.73 -16.95
CA TRP A 250 -36.80 13.35 -18.06
C TRP A 250 -38.29 13.34 -17.66
N LYS A 251 -38.62 12.80 -16.48
CA LYS A 251 -39.98 12.87 -15.96
C LYS A 251 -40.45 14.30 -15.71
N ARG A 252 -39.57 15.15 -15.16
CA ARG A 252 -39.89 16.57 -14.91
C ARG A 252 -40.11 17.36 -16.21
N THR A 253 -39.30 17.11 -17.24
CA THR A 253 -39.47 17.78 -18.54
C THR A 253 -40.72 17.30 -19.28
N ASN A 254 -41.07 16.01 -19.19
CA ASN A 254 -42.28 15.48 -19.82
C ASN A 254 -43.56 15.88 -19.07
N ALA A 255 -43.52 16.01 -17.74
CA ALA A 255 -44.65 16.51 -16.95
C ALA A 255 -44.94 18.00 -17.19
N ASN A 256 -43.96 18.75 -17.68
CA ASN A 256 -44.09 20.16 -18.03
C ASN A 256 -44.40 20.41 -19.52
N GLN A 257 -44.83 19.40 -20.29
CA GLN A 257 -45.50 19.65 -21.56
C GLN A 257 -46.98 19.99 -21.26
N PRO A 258 -47.41 21.26 -21.31
CA PRO A 258 -48.82 21.58 -21.23
C PRO A 258 -49.54 20.92 -22.41
N GLY A 259 -50.58 20.15 -22.08
CA GLY A 259 -51.47 19.57 -23.07
C GLY A 259 -51.95 20.66 -24.03
N THR A 260 -51.71 20.43 -25.32
CA THR A 260 -52.35 21.13 -26.42
C THR A 260 -53.86 21.06 -26.24
N HIS A 261 -54.46 22.12 -25.72
CA HIS A 261 -55.91 22.28 -25.69
C HIS A 261 -56.42 22.62 -27.10
N HIS A 262 -57.20 21.68 -27.63
CA HIS A 262 -58.29 21.76 -28.60
C HIS A 262 -58.47 23.02 -29.48
N ALA A 263 -58.64 22.77 -30.77
CA ALA A 263 -59.76 23.34 -31.51
C ALA A 263 -60.25 22.32 -32.56
N ASP A 264 -61.24 21.51 -32.16
CA ASP A 264 -62.07 20.77 -33.09
C ASP A 264 -62.95 21.73 -33.88
N SER A 265 -63.14 21.36 -35.15
CA SER A 265 -64.01 22.01 -36.12
C SER A 265 -65.48 21.66 -35.88
N ALA A 266 -66.39 22.65 -36.02
CA ALA A 266 -67.72 22.56 -36.65
C ALA A 266 -68.54 23.82 -36.28
N ALA A 267 -68.69 24.81 -37.17
CA ALA A 267 -69.71 24.90 -38.23
C ALA A 267 -71.05 25.52 -37.77
N MET A 268 -71.38 26.74 -38.23
CA MET A 268 -72.61 27.13 -38.96
C MET A 268 -72.77 28.66 -38.99
N VAL A 269 -72.57 29.33 -40.13
CA VAL A 269 -73.52 29.71 -41.20
C VAL A 269 -74.58 30.77 -40.79
N PHE A 270 -74.71 31.77 -41.68
CA PHE A 270 -75.74 32.82 -41.86
C PHE A 270 -75.51 34.13 -41.08
N GLY A 271 -75.51 35.31 -41.69
CA GLY A 271 -75.75 35.70 -43.09
C GLY A 271 -75.96 37.22 -43.18
N GLY A 272 -75.53 37.84 -44.29
CA GLY A 272 -75.96 39.17 -44.76
C GLY A 272 -75.50 40.37 -43.89
N TYR A 273 -75.20 41.56 -44.41
CA TYR A 273 -75.44 42.15 -45.71
C TYR A 273 -74.56 43.42 -45.77
N SER A 274 -73.80 43.57 -46.86
CA SER A 274 -73.68 44.80 -47.65
C SER A 274 -73.07 46.10 -47.07
N ARG A 275 -71.89 46.39 -47.65
CA ARG A 275 -71.52 47.65 -48.36
C ARG A 275 -71.08 48.82 -47.48
N ASP A 276 -70.10 49.63 -47.87
CA ASP A 276 -69.46 49.83 -49.15
C ASP A 276 -68.16 50.63 -48.94
N THR A 277 -67.19 50.45 -49.84
CA THR A 277 -66.23 51.45 -50.36
C THR A 277 -65.41 52.33 -49.39
N ALA A 278 -64.15 52.62 -49.62
CA ALA A 278 -63.24 52.35 -50.71
C ALA A 278 -61.84 52.82 -50.25
N ALA A 279 -60.84 52.29 -50.96
CA ALA A 279 -59.66 52.99 -51.39
C ALA A 279 -58.61 53.42 -50.34
N ASN A 280 -57.32 53.42 -50.63
CA ASN A 280 -56.48 52.76 -51.64
C ASN A 280 -55.04 53.21 -51.31
N VAL A 281 -54.08 52.36 -51.67
CA VAL A 281 -52.66 52.67 -51.94
C VAL A 281 -51.77 53.19 -50.81
N GLY A 282 -50.66 52.48 -50.62
CA GLY A 282 -49.40 53.07 -50.18
C GLY A 282 -48.64 52.22 -49.20
#